data_AF-A0A972WC01-F1
#
_entry.id   AF-A0A972WC01-F1
#
_cell.length_a   1.000
_cell.length_b   1.000
_cell.length_c   1.000
_cell.angle_alpha   90.00
_cell.angle_beta   90.00
_cell.angle_gamma   90.00
#
_symmetry.space_group_name_H-M   'P 1'
#
loop_
_entity.id
_entity.type
_entity.pdbx_description
1 polymer ?
#
loop_
_entity_poly.entity_id
_entity_poly.type
_entity_poly.pdbx_seq_one_letter_code
_entity_poly.pdbx_strand_id
1 'polypeptide(L)'
;MDETMIPIVMFIGMTVVFVALFWFRYKGRSEMQSTIRTALDKGQELTPEVIDRLGHPKSPKDKDLRYGILWLSLAAALVLIGFAVPEPEALRGLLAGAAFPVCIGVAYLILHKFTDHN
;
A
#
# COMPACT_ATOMS: atom_id res chain seq x y z
N MET A 1 -20.42 -2.65 26.99
CA MET A 1 -19.34 -3.30 26.21
C MET A 1 -18.12 -3.25 27.08
N ASP A 2 -17.55 -4.39 27.42
CA ASP A 2 -16.33 -4.42 28.24
C ASP A 2 -15.22 -3.71 27.48
N GLU A 3 -14.46 -2.87 28.17
CA GLU A 3 -13.37 -2.03 27.63
C GLU A 3 -12.33 -2.85 26.83
N THR A 4 -12.22 -4.14 27.15
CA THR A 4 -11.38 -5.13 26.46
C THR A 4 -11.83 -5.47 25.04
N MET A 5 -13.10 -5.29 24.69
CA MET A 5 -13.60 -5.57 23.33
C MET A 5 -13.23 -4.48 22.32
N ILE A 6 -12.99 -3.24 22.76
CA ILE A 6 -12.68 -2.10 21.89
C ILE A 6 -11.43 -2.36 21.02
N PRO A 7 -10.25 -2.73 21.59
CA PRO A 7 -9.07 -3.00 20.77
C PRO A 7 -9.26 -4.23 19.88
N ILE A 8 -9.95 -5.27 20.35
CA ILE A 8 -10.18 -6.51 19.58
C ILE A 8 -10.96 -6.21 18.29
N VAL A 9 -12.05 -5.45 18.40
CA VAL A 9 -12.87 -5.08 17.25
C VAL A 9 -12.08 -4.20 16.27
N MET A 10 -11.24 -3.29 16.78
CA MET A 10 -10.34 -2.48 15.94
C MET A 10 -9.37 -3.34 15.11
N PHE A 11 -8.71 -4.31 15.74
CA PHE A 11 -7.78 -5.20 15.03
C PHE A 11 -8.48 -6.09 14.03
N ILE A 12 -9.65 -6.65 14.36
CA ILE A 12 -10.44 -7.46 13.43
C ILE A 12 -10.88 -6.63 12.22
N GLY A 13 -11.39 -5.42 12.44
CA GLY A 13 -11.79 -4.52 11.36
C GLY A 13 -10.62 -4.20 10.42
N MET A 14 -9.44 -3.92 10.99
CA MET A 14 -8.21 -3.70 10.23
C MET A 14 -7.83 -4.93 9.39
N THR A 15 -7.85 -6.13 9.98
CA THR A 15 -7.54 -7.39 9.29
C THR A 15 -8.48 -7.62 8.11
N VAL A 16 -9.79 -7.40 8.27
CA VAL A 16 -10.77 -7.58 7.20
C VAL A 16 -10.49 -6.64 6.02
N VAL A 17 -10.17 -5.37 6.29
CA VAL A 17 -9.83 -4.40 5.25
C VAL A 17 -8.58 -4.83 4.48
N PHE A 18 -7.52 -5.23 5.19
CA PHE A 18 -6.30 -5.73 4.53
C PHE A 18 -6.57 -6.97 3.69
N VAL A 19 -7.25 -7.98 4.24
CA VAL A 19 -7.58 -9.22 3.50
C VAL A 19 -8.40 -8.90 2.25
N ALA A 20 -9.39 -8.03 2.35
CA ALA A 20 -10.18 -7.60 1.20
C ALA A 20 -9.32 -6.93 0.12
N LEU A 21 -8.44 -5.99 0.50
CA LEU A 21 -7.53 -5.32 -0.44
C LEU A 21 -6.60 -6.31 -1.15
N PHE A 22 -6.01 -7.26 -0.40
CA PHE A 22 -5.16 -8.30 -0.98
C PHE A 22 -5.94 -9.22 -1.91
N TRP A 23 -7.15 -9.62 -1.52
CA TRP A 23 -8.01 -10.48 -2.33
C TRP A 23 -8.45 -9.82 -3.64
N PHE A 24 -8.87 -8.55 -3.61
CA PHE A 24 -9.22 -7.81 -4.82
C PHE A 24 -8.01 -7.63 -5.76
N ARG A 25 -6.82 -7.36 -5.22
CA ARG A 25 -5.59 -7.27 -6.03
C ARG A 25 -5.20 -8.61 -6.64
N TYR A 26 -5.34 -9.71 -5.90
CA TYR A 26 -5.09 -11.06 -6.40
C TYR A 26 -6.08 -11.44 -7.50
N LYS A 27 -7.38 -11.22 -7.27
CA LYS A 27 -8.44 -11.54 -8.23
C LYS A 27 -8.25 -10.82 -9.56
N GLY A 28 -7.95 -9.51 -9.54
CA GLY A 28 -7.69 -8.76 -10.77
C GLY A 28 -6.48 -9.25 -11.57
N ARG A 29 -5.43 -9.75 -10.90
CA ARG A 29 -4.29 -10.38 -11.59
C ARG A 29 -4.63 -11.75 -12.17
N SER A 30 -5.41 -12.54 -11.45
CA SER A 30 -5.84 -13.87 -11.89
C SER A 30 -6.76 -13.81 -13.11
N GLU A 31 -7.71 -12.87 -13.14
CA GLU A 31 -8.64 -12.68 -14.28
C GLU A 31 -7.91 -12.23 -15.56
N MET A 32 -6.87 -11.39 -15.45
CA MET A 32 -6.02 -11.05 -16.60
C MET A 32 -5.31 -12.29 -17.16
N GLN A 33 -4.72 -13.12 -16.29
CA GLN A 33 -4.01 -14.34 -16.71
C GLN A 33 -4.95 -15.33 -17.42
N SER A 34 -6.19 -15.46 -16.92
CA SER A 34 -7.24 -16.28 -17.54
C SER A 34 -7.58 -15.82 -18.96
N THR A 35 -7.76 -14.51 -19.14
CA THR A 35 -8.06 -13.92 -20.46
C THR A 35 -6.91 -14.15 -21.44
N ILE A 36 -5.66 -14.02 -20.99
CA ILE A 36 -4.46 -14.24 -21.81
C ILE A 36 -4.34 -15.71 -22.23
N ARG A 37 -4.54 -16.66 -21.31
CA ARG A 37 -4.55 -18.09 -21.63
C ARG A 37 -5.62 -18.41 -22.67
N THR A 38 -6.81 -17.83 -22.53
CA THR A 38 -7.90 -17.98 -23.50
C THR A 38 -7.58 -17.37 -24.87
N ALA A 39 -6.82 -16.27 -24.93
CA ALA A 39 -6.40 -15.65 -26.19
C ALA A 39 -5.29 -16.46 -26.89
N LEU A 40 -4.34 -17.01 -26.13
CA LEU A 40 -3.30 -17.93 -26.61
C LEU A 40 -3.90 -19.22 -27.18
N ASP A 41 -4.85 -19.83 -26.46
CA ASP A 41 -5.51 -21.08 -26.87
C ASP A 41 -6.34 -20.92 -28.16
N LYS A 42 -6.77 -19.68 -28.48
CA LYS A 42 -7.49 -19.33 -29.71
C LYS A 42 -6.58 -19.08 -30.92
N GLY A 43 -5.26 -19.25 -30.78
CA GLY A 43 -4.31 -19.12 -31.88
C GLY A 43 -4.07 -17.68 -32.35
N GLN A 44 -4.42 -16.66 -31.55
CA GLN A 44 -3.95 -15.31 -31.83
C GLN A 44 -2.44 -15.24 -31.58
N GLU A 45 -1.67 -14.94 -32.63
CA GLU A 45 -0.28 -14.52 -32.49
C GLU A 45 -0.28 -13.19 -31.73
N LEU A 46 0.03 -13.25 -30.44
CA LEU A 46 0.22 -12.05 -29.63
C LEU A 46 1.39 -11.28 -30.25
N THR A 47 1.10 -10.11 -30.82
CA THR A 47 2.14 -9.24 -31.38
C THR A 47 3.18 -8.93 -30.29
N PRO A 48 4.47 -8.83 -30.63
CA PRO A 48 5.56 -8.63 -29.66
C PRO A 48 5.34 -7.47 -28.68
N GLU A 49 4.65 -6.40 -29.11
CA GLU A 49 4.27 -5.27 -28.27
C GLU A 49 3.37 -5.64 -27.08
N VAL A 50 2.49 -6.62 -27.24
CA VAL A 50 1.59 -7.09 -26.18
C VAL A 50 2.36 -7.92 -25.16
N ILE A 51 3.30 -8.76 -25.62
CA ILE A 51 4.17 -9.56 -24.76
C ILE A 51 5.07 -8.64 -23.92
N ASP A 52 5.65 -7.60 -24.51
CA ASP A 52 6.54 -6.67 -23.79
C ASP A 52 5.79 -5.85 -22.73
N ARG A 53 4.56 -5.39 -23.03
CA ARG A 53 3.70 -4.72 -22.05
C ARG A 53 3.21 -5.64 -20.93
N LEU A 54 3.13 -6.95 -21.17
CA LEU A 54 2.70 -7.95 -20.19
C LEU A 54 3.85 -8.47 -19.32
N GLY A 55 5.06 -8.61 -19.89
CA GLY A 55 6.26 -9.05 -19.18
C GLY A 55 6.83 -7.97 -18.26
N HIS A 56 6.73 -6.71 -18.69
CA HIS A 56 7.20 -5.55 -17.93
C HIS A 56 6.10 -4.50 -17.83
N PRO A 57 5.04 -4.73 -17.01
CA PRO A 57 4.09 -3.68 -16.71
C PRO A 57 4.86 -2.49 -16.15
N LYS A 58 4.99 -1.43 -16.95
CA LYS A 58 5.79 -0.25 -16.63
C LYS A 58 5.34 0.24 -15.27
N SER A 59 6.22 0.17 -14.27
CA SER A 59 5.89 0.64 -12.93
C SER A 59 5.41 2.09 -13.06
N PRO A 60 4.27 2.47 -12.46
CA PRO A 60 3.80 3.84 -12.51
C PRO A 60 4.94 4.76 -12.10
N LYS A 61 5.23 5.79 -12.90
CA LYS A 61 6.34 6.73 -12.65
C LYS A 61 6.31 7.30 -11.23
N ASP A 62 5.11 7.55 -10.73
CA ASP A 62 4.88 8.18 -9.42
C ASP A 62 4.60 7.16 -8.31
N LYS A 63 4.88 5.86 -8.52
CA LYS A 63 4.58 4.81 -7.54
C LYS A 63 5.29 5.09 -6.21
N ASP A 64 6.55 5.50 -6.27
CA ASP A 64 7.35 5.78 -5.08
C ASP A 64 6.89 7.08 -4.40
N LEU A 65 6.53 8.11 -5.17
CA LEU A 65 5.92 9.34 -4.63
C LEU A 65 4.62 9.03 -3.87
N ARG A 66 3.74 8.20 -4.45
CA ARG A 66 2.48 7.79 -3.82
C ARG A 66 2.73 7.06 -2.50
N TYR A 67 3.68 6.12 -2.47
CA TYR A 67 3.99 5.41 -1.23
C TYR A 67 4.64 6.33 -0.20
N GLY A 68 5.53 7.23 -0.61
CA GLY A 68 6.14 8.22 0.28
C GLY A 68 5.10 9.09 0.98
N ILE A 69 4.15 9.63 0.22
CA ILE A 69 3.04 10.44 0.75
C ILE A 69 2.16 9.63 1.70
N LEU A 70 1.77 8.41 1.32
CA LEU A 70 0.91 7.56 2.16
C LEU A 70 1.55 7.28 3.53
N TRP A 71 2.84 6.95 3.56
CA TRP A 71 3.58 6.68 4.79
C TRP A 71 3.73 7.93 5.66
N LEU A 72 4.00 9.09 5.06
CA LEU A 72 4.05 10.36 5.82
C LEU A 72 2.68 10.77 6.36
N SER A 73 1.59 10.56 5.61
CA SER A 73 0.23 10.79 6.08
C SER A 73 -0.12 9.89 7.27
N LEU A 74 0.30 8.62 7.24
CA LEU A 74 0.12 7.70 8.37
C LEU A 74 0.89 8.18 9.61
N ALA A 75 2.13 8.63 9.46
CA ALA A 75 2.89 9.21 10.56
C ALA A 75 2.20 10.45 11.15
N ALA A 76 1.72 11.35 10.30
CA ALA A 76 0.98 12.53 10.72
C ALA A 76 -0.31 12.15 11.48
N ALA A 77 -1.04 11.13 11.03
CA ALA A 77 -2.23 10.65 11.72
C ALA A 77 -1.91 10.12 13.13
N LEU A 78 -0.81 9.37 13.31
CA LEU A 78 -0.38 8.89 14.63
C LEU A 78 -0.07 10.05 15.59
N VAL A 79 0.58 11.10 15.09
CA VAL A 79 0.86 12.32 15.88
C VAL A 79 -0.44 13.04 16.26
N LEU A 80 -1.38 13.19 15.32
CA LEU A 80 -2.68 13.82 15.59
C LEU A 80 -3.49 13.05 16.63
N ILE A 81 -3.46 11.72 16.60
CA ILE A 81 -4.08 10.89 17.63
C ILE A 81 -3.44 11.16 19.00
N GLY A 82 -2.11 11.34 19.06
CA GLY A 82 -1.42 11.67 20.30
C GLY A 82 -1.84 13.00 20.93
N PHE A 83 -2.29 13.97 20.12
CA PHE A 83 -2.88 15.21 20.62
C PHE A 83 -4.37 15.09 21.00
N ALA A 84 -5.09 14.16 20.38
CA ALA A 84 -6.52 13.96 20.63
C ALA A 84 -6.79 13.13 21.90
N VAL A 85 -5.83 12.28 22.31
CA VAL A 85 -5.96 11.44 23.50
C VAL A 85 -5.51 12.22 24.75
N PRO A 86 -6.35 12.37 25.78
CA PRO A 86 -6.02 13.09 27.01
C PRO A 86 -5.16 12.24 27.96
N GLU A 87 -4.04 11.70 27.45
CA GLU A 87 -3.09 10.88 28.21
C GLU A 87 -1.67 11.43 28.05
N PRO A 88 -0.95 11.73 29.14
CA PRO A 88 0.34 12.43 29.08
C PRO A 88 1.45 11.65 28.36
N GLU A 89 1.42 10.32 28.40
CA GLU A 89 2.40 9.46 27.73
C GLU A 89 1.99 9.03 26.31
N ALA A 90 0.73 9.28 25.91
CA ALA A 90 0.23 8.86 24.60
C ALA A 90 0.99 9.55 23.46
N LEU A 91 1.27 10.85 23.60
CA LEU A 91 2.04 11.60 22.61
C LEU A 91 3.44 11.02 22.42
N ARG A 92 4.14 10.68 23.52
CA ARG A 92 5.50 10.13 23.47
C ARG A 92 5.53 8.74 22.83
N GLY A 93 4.58 7.88 23.21
CA GLY A 93 4.45 6.55 22.60
C GLY A 93 4.12 6.61 21.11
N LEU A 94 3.18 7.48 20.72
CA LEU A 94 2.78 7.64 19.33
C LEU A 94 3.84 8.33 18.47
N LEU A 95 4.63 9.26 19.02
CA LEU A 95 5.79 9.83 18.35
C LEU A 95 6.87 8.77 18.07
N ALA A 96 7.15 7.90 19.05
CA ALA A 96 8.06 6.78 18.84
C ALA A 96 7.54 5.83 17.76
N GLY A 97 6.22 5.54 17.77
CA GLY A 97 5.57 4.76 16.72
C GLY A 97 5.57 5.43 15.35
N ALA A 98 5.44 6.76 15.29
CA ALA A 98 5.44 7.55 14.06
C ALA A 98 6.83 7.65 13.41
N ALA A 99 7.92 7.41 14.15
CA ALA A 99 9.27 7.41 13.59
C ALA A 99 9.42 6.38 12.46
N PHE A 100 8.82 5.20 12.60
CA PHE A 100 8.86 4.15 11.58
C PHE A 100 8.24 4.59 10.24
N PRO A 101 6.96 5.01 10.19
CA PRO A 101 6.34 5.47 8.94
C PRO A 101 7.02 6.72 8.38
N VAL A 102 7.60 7.61 9.21
CA VAL A 102 8.42 8.73 8.71
C VAL A 102 9.63 8.23 7.95
N CYS A 103 10.42 7.31 8.53
CA CYS A 103 11.60 6.77 7.86
C CYS A 103 11.26 6.08 6.53
N ILE A 104 10.18 5.30 6.50
CA ILE A 104 9.73 4.63 5.28
C ILE A 104 9.26 5.65 4.24
N GLY A 105 8.47 6.65 4.65
CA GLY A 105 7.98 7.69 3.76
C GLY A 105 9.10 8.51 3.14
N VAL A 106 10.08 8.93 3.95
CA VAL A 106 11.28 9.64 3.49
C VAL A 106 12.10 8.78 2.52
N ALA A 107 12.27 7.48 2.79
CA ALA A 107 12.98 6.58 1.88
C ALA A 107 12.32 6.53 0.49
N TYR A 108 10.99 6.41 0.42
CA TYR A 108 10.27 6.44 -0.85
C TYR A 108 10.38 7.78 -1.58
N LEU A 109 10.36 8.91 -0.86
CA LEU A 109 10.57 10.23 -1.48
C LEU A 109 11.99 10.39 -2.04
N ILE A 110 13.00 9.86 -1.33
CA ILE A 110 14.38 9.84 -1.81
C ILE A 110 14.50 8.98 -3.07
N LEU A 111 13.93 7.77 -3.06
CA LEU A 111 13.91 6.89 -4.24
C LEU A 111 13.21 7.52 -5.44
N HIS A 112 12.10 8.22 -5.21
CA HIS A 112 11.41 8.95 -6.27
C HIS A 112 12.31 10.03 -6.89
N LYS A 113 13.00 10.82 -6.07
CA LYS A 113 13.93 11.85 -6.55
C LYS A 113 15.06 11.28 -7.40
N PHE A 114 15.59 10.09 -7.03
CA PHE A 114 16.63 9.42 -7.82
C PHE A 114 16.08 8.78 -9.11
N THR A 115 14.85 8.27 -9.08
CA THR A 115 14.21 7.65 -10.24
C THR A 115 13.78 8.69 -11.28
N ASP A 116 13.39 9.89 -10.86
CA ASP A 116 13.04 11.00 -11.78
C ASP A 116 14.26 11.60 -12.51
N HIS A 117 15.47 11.34 -12.02
CA HIS A 117 16.72 11.92 -12.56
C HIS A 117 17.48 10.96 -13.51
N ASN A 118 16.93 9.78 -13.79
CA ASN A 118 17.43 8.76 -14.73
C ASN A 118 16.49 8.59 -15.92
#